data_AF-A0A2T6NP86-F1
#
_entry.id   AF-A0A2T6NP86-F1
#
_cell.length_a   1.000
_cell.length_b   1.000
_cell.length_c   1.000
_cell.angle_alpha   90.00
_cell.angle_beta   90.00
_cell.angle_gamma   90.00
#
_symmetry.space_group_name_H-M   'P 1'
#
loop_
_entity.id
_entity.type
_entity.pdbx_description
1 polymer ?
#
loop_
_entity_poly.entity_id
_entity_poly.type
_entity_poly.pdbx_seq_one_letter_code
_entity_poly.pdbx_strand_id
1 'polypeptide(L)' 'MDIQEIVSDLIESGLSEGAIAEMIGEVSQPTIHRIKTGEIKNTSYKIGSALVALHEQVCGQPKDAA' A
#
# COMPACT_ATOMS: atom_id res chain seq x y z
N MET A 1 -3.28 -9.15 7.21
CA MET A 1 -2.54 -8.52 6.09
C MET A 1 -1.41 -7.62 6.59
N ASP A 2 -0.17 -7.89 6.17
CA ASP A 2 0.99 -7.01 6.34
C ASP A 2 0.99 -5.90 5.27
N ILE A 3 1.60 -4.76 5.54
CA ILE A 3 1.67 -3.60 4.63
C ILE A 3 2.31 -3.94 3.28
N GLN A 4 3.19 -4.93 3.25
CA GLN A 4 3.82 -5.45 2.03
C GLN A 4 2.80 -6.16 1.13
N GLU A 5 1.89 -6.92 1.73
CA GLU A 5 0.80 -7.61 1.02
C GLU A 5 -0.16 -6.57 0.45
N ILE A 6 -0.48 -5.51 1.20
CA ILE A 6 -1.32 -4.40 0.71
C ILE A 6 -0.73 -3.77 -0.55
N VAL A 7 0.56 -3.44 -0.52
CA VAL A 7 1.24 -2.83 -1.68
C VAL A 7 1.28 -3.81 -2.85
N SER A 8 1.45 -5.11 -2.59
CA SER A 8 1.47 -6.13 -3.63
C SER A 8 0.10 -6.28 -4.29
N ASP A 9 -0.98 -6.36 -3.52
CA ASP A 9 -2.36 -6.42 -4.01
C ASP A 9 -2.72 -5.20 -4.87
N LEU A 10 -2.32 -3.99 -4.43
CA LEU A 10 -2.52 -2.77 -5.20
C LEU A 10 -1.79 -2.82 -6.55
N ILE A 11 -0.58 -3.39 -6.60
CA ILE A 11 0.14 -3.58 -7.86
C ILE A 11 -0.55 -4.62 -8.74
N GLU A 12 -1.01 -5.74 -8.17
CA GLU A 12 -1.76 -6.78 -8.87
C GLU A 12 -3.10 -6.28 -9.41
N SER A 13 -3.72 -5.29 -8.74
CA SER A 13 -4.92 -4.59 -9.22
C SER A 13 -4.67 -3.67 -10.42
N GLY A 14 -3.42 -3.47 -10.82
CA GLY A 14 -3.01 -2.69 -11.98
C GLY A 14 -2.41 -1.31 -11.67
N LEU A 15 -2.21 -0.96 -10.39
CA LEU A 15 -1.55 0.30 -10.03
C LEU A 15 -0.03 0.17 -10.14
N SER A 16 0.62 1.27 -10.53
CA SER A 16 2.09 1.38 -10.42
C SER A 16 2.49 1.90 -9.04
N GLU A 17 3.72 1.63 -8.61
CA GLU A 17 4.26 2.19 -7.35
C GLU A 17 4.20 3.73 -7.32
N GLY A 18 4.31 4.38 -8.48
CA GLY A 18 4.14 5.83 -8.62
C GLY A 18 2.70 6.28 -8.45
N ALA A 19 1.75 5.57 -9.06
CA ALA A 19 0.32 5.85 -8.87
C ALA A 19 -0.09 5.68 -7.40
N ILE A 20 0.39 4.63 -6.73
CA ILE A 20 0.15 4.42 -5.29
C ILE A 20 0.66 5.61 -4.49
N ALA A 21 1.90 6.04 -4.74
CA ALA A 21 2.51 7.19 -4.06
C ALA A 21 1.72 8.49 -4.27
N GLU A 22 1.29 8.76 -5.51
CA GLU A 22 0.46 9.92 -5.86
C GLU A 22 -0.91 9.87 -5.18
N MET A 23 -1.55 8.69 -5.16
CA MET A 23 -2.88 8.50 -4.57
C MET A 23 -2.87 8.64 -3.05
N ILE A 24 -1.82 8.19 -2.36
CA ILE A 24 -1.68 8.40 -0.92
C ILE A 24 -1.08 9.76 -0.55
N GLY A 25 -0.48 10.47 -1.52
CA GLY A 25 -0.03 11.86 -1.41
C GLY A 25 1.13 12.16 -0.44
N GLU A 26 1.53 11.20 0.39
CA GLU A 26 2.45 11.42 1.51
C GLU A 26 3.85 10.83 1.32
N VAL A 27 4.05 10.05 0.26
CA VAL A 27 5.31 9.35 0.03
C VAL A 27 5.72 9.41 -1.43
N SER A 28 6.97 9.01 -1.68
CA SER A 28 7.53 8.91 -3.02
C SER A 28 7.46 7.47 -3.53
N GLN A 29 7.52 7.28 -4.85
CA GLN A 29 7.62 5.95 -5.47
C GLN A 29 8.77 5.09 -4.89
N PRO A 30 9.98 5.62 -4.64
CA PRO A 30 11.04 4.86 -3.96
C PRO A 30 10.64 4.40 -2.55
N THR A 31 9.82 5.16 -1.84
CA THR A 31 9.30 4.76 -0.52
C THR A 31 8.37 3.56 -0.65
N ILE A 32 7.45 3.58 -1.63
CA ILE A 32 6.58 2.43 -1.92
C ILE A 32 7.40 1.20 -2.28
N HIS A 33 8.44 1.37 -3.10
CA HIS A 33 9.37 0.30 -3.43
C HIS A 33 10.03 -0.31 -2.18
N ARG A 34 10.53 0.53 -1.27
CA ARG A 34 11.18 0.09 -0.01
C ARG A 34 10.20 -0.59 0.96
N ILE A 35 8.93 -0.20 0.95
CA ILE A 35 7.87 -0.90 1.68
C ILE A 35 7.68 -2.28 1.06
N LYS A 36 7.48 -2.35 -0.26
CA LYS A 36 7.29 -3.61 -1.01
C LYS A 36 8.43 -4.61 -0.80
N THR A 37 9.68 -4.15 -0.81
CA THR A 37 10.86 -5.03 -0.62
C THR A 37 11.11 -5.41 0.84
N GLY A 38 10.33 -4.86 1.78
CA GLY A 38 10.49 -5.09 3.22
C GLY A 38 11.70 -4.40 3.84
N GLU A 39 12.33 -3.46 3.13
CA GLU A 39 13.37 -2.60 3.69
C GLU A 39 12.79 -1.67 4.77
N ILE A 40 11.56 -1.19 4.54
CA ILE A 40 10.76 -0.50 5.56
C ILE A 40 9.78 -1.51 6.14
N LYS A 41 10.11 -2.05 7.32
CA LYS A 41 9.23 -2.97 8.06
C LYS A 41 8.14 -2.26 8.87
N ASN A 42 8.44 -1.04 9.34
CA ASN A 42 7.52 -0.23 10.13
C ASN A 42 7.33 1.11 9.43
N THR A 43 6.18 1.29 8.79
CA THR A 43 5.75 2.58 8.27
C THR A 43 5.12 3.41 9.38
N SER A 44 5.01 4.73 9.19
CA SER A 44 4.23 5.54 10.10
C SER A 44 2.76 5.10 10.06
N TYR A 45 2.05 5.25 11.19
CA TYR A 45 0.62 4.93 11.27
C TYR A 45 -0.18 5.60 10.14
N LYS A 46 0.18 6.84 9.80
CA LYS A 46 -0.46 7.63 8.75
C LYS A 46 -0.31 6.99 7.36
N ILE A 47 0.91 6.54 7.01
CA ILE A 47 1.18 5.84 5.74
C ILE A 47 0.46 4.50 5.72
N GLY A 48 0.53 3.73 6.82
CA GLY A 48 -0.17 2.46 6.94
C GLY A 48 -1.68 2.60 6.72
N SER A 49 -2.31 3.55 7.41
CA SER A 49 -3.73 3.83 7.29
C SER A 49 -4.13 4.29 5.87
N ALA A 50 -3.30 5.10 5.20
CA ALA A 50 -3.57 5.55 3.84
C ALA A 50 -3.51 4.40 2.83
N LEU A 51 -2.53 3.49 2.97
CA LEU A 51 -2.41 2.30 2.12
C LEU A 51 -3.58 1.33 2.32
N VAL A 52 -4.02 1.11 3.56
CA VAL A 52 -5.23 0.31 3.85
C VAL A 52 -6.45 0.94 3.20
N ALA A 53 -6.66 2.26 3.36
CA ALA A 53 -7.80 2.94 2.76
C ALA A 53 -7.80 2.86 1.22
N LEU A 54 -6.61 2.99 0.60
CA LEU A 54 -6.47 2.85 -0.84
C LEU A 54 -6.77 1.41 -1.31
N HIS A 55 -6.31 0.41 -0.56
CA HIS A 55 -6.60 -1.00 -0.84
C HIS A 55 -8.09 -1.30 -0.76
N GLU A 56 -8.79 -0.79 0.25
CA GLU A 56 -10.24 -0.93 0.36
C GLU A 56 -10.99 -0.31 -0.83
N GLN A 57 -10.49 0.80 -1.37
CA GLN A 57 -11.07 1.48 -2.53
C GLN A 57 -10.86 0.74 -3.86
N VAL A 58 -9.70 0.10 -4.02
CA VAL A 58 -9.27 -0.48 -5.31
C VAL A 58 -9.56 -1.98 -5.37
N CYS A 59 -9.28 -2.70 -4.29
CA CYS A 59 -9.39 -4.16 -4.18
C CYS A 59 -10.67 -4.62 -3.46
N GLY A 60 -11.37 -3.73 -2.75
CA GLY A 60 -12.51 -4.05 -1.88
C GLY A 60 -12.08 -4.41 -0.46
N GLN A 61 -13.01 -4.88 0.38
CA GLN A 61 -12.70 -5.21 1.78
C GLN A 61 -11.57 -6.24 1.87
N PRO A 62 -10.60 -6.06 2.80
CA PRO A 62 -9.54 -7.03 3.01
C PRO A 62 -10.14 -8.41 3.30
N LYS A 63 -9.63 -9.45 2.64
CA LYS A 63 -10.14 -10.83 2.70
C LYS A 63 -10.07 -11.51 4.08
N ASP A 64 -9.72 -10.79 5.14
CA ASP A 64 -9.63 -11.27 6.53
C ASP A 64 -10.75 -10.71 7.45
N ALA A 65 -11.95 -10.54 6.92
CA ALA A 65 -13.15 -10.24 7.72
C ALA A 65 -14.27 -11.26 7.44
N ALA A 66 -13.96 -12.56 7.61
CA ALA A 66 -14.93 -13.66 7.66
C ALA A 66 -14.44 -14.76 8.60
#